data_AF-A0A955N3K5-F1
#
_entry.id   AF-A0A955N3K5-F1
#
_cell.length_a   1.000
_cell.length_b   1.000
_cell.length_c   1.000
_cell.angle_alpha   90.00
_cell.angle_beta   90.00
_cell.angle_gamma   90.00
#
_symmetry.space_group_name_H-M   'P 1'
#
loop_
_entity.id
_entity.type
_entity.pdbx_description
1 polymer ?
#
loop_
_entity_poly.entity_id
_entity_poly.type
_entity_poly.pdbx_seq_one_letter_code
_entity_poly.pdbx_strand_id
1 'polypeptide(L)'
;MMKNHPIPEEEADKELDGIFHEIKQVFRVTGVNLNFRTWATYSKFFLVLWKSIRPVAETRLFEESSDHIRALAVRLAEKLPRLDAATSVGLGDSQIFQIQGALDLYYCINPKLQVIWSVVEYACQHPTISAFQSQRQDHELITRGIPLRMYPMEMIDEAPDDATLRRTFRDIQRTLGLPGINSDYRTLALWPEYLCQYGIG
;
A
#
# COMPACT_ATOMS: atom_id res chain seq x y z
N MET A 1 13.68 -21.95 2.39
CA MET A 1 13.53 -20.48 2.30
C MET A 1 13.02 -20.02 3.66
N MET A 2 13.77 -19.19 4.40
CA MET A 2 13.27 -18.67 5.69
C MET A 2 11.96 -17.93 5.44
N LYS A 3 10.89 -18.33 6.16
CA LYS A 3 9.65 -17.56 6.19
C LYS A 3 9.94 -16.28 6.98
N ASN A 4 10.38 -15.25 6.27
CA ASN A 4 10.50 -13.93 6.85
C ASN A 4 9.09 -13.32 6.88
N HIS A 5 8.51 -13.30 8.07
CA HIS A 5 7.24 -12.62 8.30
C HIS A 5 7.47 -11.10 8.28
N PRO A 6 6.57 -10.30 7.67
CA PRO A 6 6.68 -8.85 7.66
C PRO A 6 6.80 -8.29 9.09
N ILE A 7 7.71 -7.34 9.34
CA ILE A 7 7.90 -6.75 10.66
C ILE A 7 6.74 -5.77 10.95
N PRO A 8 5.89 -6.00 11.97
CA PRO A 8 4.86 -5.06 12.40
C PRO A 8 5.44 -3.72 12.86
N GLU A 9 4.64 -2.65 12.84
CA GLU A 9 5.13 -1.31 13.25
C GLU A 9 5.49 -1.29 14.75
N GLU A 10 4.72 -2.01 15.56
CA GLU A 10 4.88 -2.16 17.00
C GLU A 10 6.12 -2.98 17.42
N GLU A 11 6.68 -3.78 16.51
CA GLU A 11 7.89 -4.57 16.73
C GLU A 11 9.16 -3.88 16.19
N ALA A 12 9.03 -2.69 15.61
CA ALA A 12 10.16 -1.97 15.05
C ALA A 12 11.13 -1.51 16.15
N ASP A 13 12.42 -1.79 15.96
CA ASP A 13 13.46 -1.17 16.78
C ASP A 13 13.56 0.34 16.50
N LYS A 14 14.39 1.05 17.26
CA LYS A 14 14.53 2.50 17.16
C LYS A 14 14.96 3.00 15.77
N GLU A 15 15.81 2.26 15.06
CA GLU A 15 16.27 2.67 13.73
C GLU A 15 15.14 2.45 12.70
N LEU A 16 14.49 1.29 12.77
CA LEU A 16 13.39 0.93 11.88
C LEU A 16 12.15 1.82 12.11
N ASP A 17 11.83 2.14 13.35
CA ASP A 17 10.72 3.04 13.72
C ASP A 17 10.93 4.44 13.11
N GLY A 18 12.18 4.94 13.12
CA GLY A 18 12.53 6.19 12.45
C GLY A 18 12.22 6.15 10.94
N ILE A 19 12.54 5.04 10.27
CA ILE A 19 12.26 4.86 8.84
C ILE A 19 10.77 4.72 8.57
N PHE A 20 10.06 3.94 9.40
CA PHE A 20 8.61 3.80 9.32
C PHE A 20 7.90 5.13 9.50
N HIS A 21 8.36 5.96 10.44
CA HIS A 21 7.90 7.33 10.59
C HIS A 21 8.14 8.15 9.31
N GLU A 22 9.35 8.11 8.75
CA GLU A 22 9.66 8.84 7.51
C GLU A 22 8.79 8.40 6.33
N ILE A 23 8.57 7.10 6.17
CA ILE A 23 7.68 6.54 5.15
C ILE A 23 6.28 7.12 5.31
N LYS A 24 5.70 7.10 6.52
CA LYS A 24 4.38 7.69 6.77
C LYS A 24 4.31 9.17 6.38
N GLN A 25 5.37 9.94 6.67
CA GLN A 25 5.43 11.36 6.32
C GLN A 25 5.56 11.63 4.82
N VAL A 26 6.37 10.84 4.11
CA VAL A 26 6.64 11.01 2.66
C VAL A 26 5.48 10.49 1.83
N PHE A 27 4.96 9.31 2.16
CA PHE A 27 3.82 8.74 1.45
C PHE A 27 2.48 9.35 1.87
N ARG A 28 2.48 10.09 2.98
CA ARG A 28 1.32 10.83 3.50
C ARG A 28 0.19 9.86 3.90
N VAL A 29 0.57 8.82 4.64
CA VAL A 29 -0.31 7.71 5.10
C VAL A 29 -0.16 7.46 6.60
N THR A 30 -1.19 6.87 7.20
CA THR A 30 -1.29 6.61 8.65
C THR A 30 -0.55 5.36 9.12
N GLY A 31 -0.22 4.44 8.23
CA GLY A 31 0.53 3.21 8.54
C GLY A 31 1.48 2.79 7.42
N VAL A 32 2.30 1.78 7.72
CA VAL A 32 3.31 1.25 6.82
C VAL A 32 2.78 0.03 6.07
N ASN A 33 2.66 0.17 4.74
CA ASN A 33 2.16 -0.88 3.87
C ASN A 33 2.99 -2.18 3.96
N LEU A 34 2.33 -3.33 3.75
CA LEU A 34 2.92 -4.67 3.77
C LEU A 34 4.27 -4.78 3.04
N ASN A 35 4.43 -4.10 1.91
CA ASN A 35 5.65 -4.26 1.14
C ASN A 35 6.90 -3.74 1.88
N PHE A 36 6.78 -2.60 2.57
CA PHE A 36 7.87 -2.05 3.37
C PHE A 36 8.15 -2.91 4.61
N ARG A 37 7.10 -3.41 5.27
CA ARG A 37 7.23 -4.34 6.40
C ARG A 37 7.90 -5.66 6.00
N THR A 38 7.63 -6.14 4.79
CA THR A 38 8.29 -7.32 4.22
C THR A 38 9.77 -7.05 3.95
N TRP A 39 10.11 -5.91 3.36
CA TRP A 39 11.51 -5.55 3.11
C TRP A 39 12.32 -5.27 4.37
N ALA A 40 11.67 -4.76 5.43
CA ALA A 40 12.31 -4.52 6.72
C ALA A 40 12.93 -5.80 7.32
N THR A 41 12.45 -6.99 6.94
CA THR A 41 13.06 -8.28 7.31
C THR A 41 14.50 -8.44 6.80
N TYR A 42 14.91 -7.62 5.83
CA TYR A 42 16.26 -7.52 5.27
C TYR A 42 16.87 -6.16 5.64
N SER A 43 17.08 -5.91 6.93
CA SER A 43 17.45 -4.59 7.49
C SER A 43 18.50 -3.80 6.68
N LYS A 44 19.66 -4.40 6.39
CA LYS A 44 20.73 -3.75 5.62
C LYS A 44 20.30 -3.34 4.21
N PHE A 45 19.56 -4.22 3.54
CA PHE A 45 19.02 -3.93 2.20
C PHE A 45 17.98 -2.83 2.28
N PHE A 46 17.04 -2.92 3.23
CA PHE A 46 15.97 -1.96 3.41
C PHE A 46 16.49 -0.55 3.71
N LEU A 47 17.52 -0.42 4.54
CA LEU A 47 18.19 0.85 4.84
C LEU A 47 18.75 1.52 3.59
N VAL A 48 19.50 0.76 2.78
CA VAL A 48 20.10 1.26 1.53
C VAL A 48 19.01 1.62 0.51
N LEU A 49 17.99 0.76 0.40
CA LEU A 49 16.86 0.97 -0.47
C LEU A 49 16.10 2.26 -0.11
N TRP A 50 15.75 2.45 1.17
CA TRP A 50 15.05 3.65 1.62
C TRP A 50 15.85 4.92 1.36
N LYS A 51 17.16 4.90 1.67
CA LYS A 51 18.06 6.03 1.39
C LYS A 51 18.09 6.41 -0.10
N SER A 52 17.89 5.44 -0.98
CA SER A 52 17.92 5.63 -2.44
C SER A 52 16.57 6.08 -2.98
N ILE A 53 15.46 5.55 -2.44
CA ILE A 53 14.10 5.87 -2.87
C ILE A 53 13.63 7.22 -2.33
N ARG A 54 13.96 7.55 -1.07
CA ARG A 54 13.42 8.72 -0.38
C ARG A 54 13.57 10.02 -1.19
N PRO A 55 14.74 10.37 -1.77
CA PRO A 55 14.89 11.60 -2.54
C PRO A 55 14.01 11.67 -3.79
N VAL A 56 13.58 10.52 -4.32
CA VAL A 56 12.62 10.45 -5.43
C VAL A 56 11.20 10.58 -4.91
N ALA A 57 10.87 9.83 -3.85
CA ALA A 57 9.55 9.77 -3.25
C ALA A 57 9.08 11.09 -2.63
N GLU A 58 9.99 11.99 -2.26
CA GLU A 58 9.68 13.32 -1.73
C GLU A 58 9.47 14.41 -2.80
N THR A 59 9.54 14.06 -4.09
CA THR A 59 9.35 15.02 -5.19
C THR A 59 7.88 15.15 -5.61
N ARG A 60 7.52 16.35 -6.10
CA ARG A 60 6.26 16.62 -6.78
C ARG A 60 6.08 15.74 -8.01
N LEU A 61 7.16 15.49 -8.75
CA LEU A 61 7.15 14.61 -9.93
C LEU A 61 6.69 13.18 -9.57
N PHE A 62 7.13 12.65 -8.43
CA PHE A 62 6.69 11.35 -7.93
C PHE A 62 5.18 11.35 -7.58
N GLU A 63 4.71 12.39 -6.91
CA GLU A 63 3.28 12.54 -6.59
C GLU A 63 2.43 12.60 -7.87
N GLU A 64 2.82 13.43 -8.85
CA GLU A 64 2.13 13.58 -10.13
C GLU A 64 2.15 12.30 -10.97
N SER A 65 3.27 11.57 -10.97
CA SER A 65 3.38 10.26 -11.62
C SER A 65 2.42 9.25 -11.00
N SER A 66 2.29 9.27 -9.67
CA SER A 66 1.35 8.42 -8.94
C SER A 66 -0.10 8.82 -9.25
N ASP A 67 -0.39 10.12 -9.35
CA ASP A 67 -1.70 10.65 -9.75
C ASP A 67 -2.07 10.23 -11.18
N HIS A 68 -1.13 10.20 -12.11
CA HIS A 68 -1.36 9.71 -13.47
C HIS A 68 -1.76 8.24 -13.51
N ILE A 69 -1.08 7.38 -12.73
CA ILE A 69 -1.46 5.95 -12.61
C ILE A 69 -2.87 5.84 -12.03
N ARG A 70 -3.17 6.61 -10.99
CA ARG A 70 -4.49 6.63 -10.35
C ARG A 70 -5.60 7.02 -11.32
N ALA A 71 -5.39 8.11 -12.06
CA ALA A 71 -6.35 8.59 -13.06
C ALA A 71 -6.55 7.59 -14.20
N LEU A 72 -5.49 6.91 -14.64
CA LEU A 72 -5.59 5.84 -15.62
C LEU A 72 -6.41 4.67 -15.10
N ALA A 73 -6.16 4.23 -13.85
CA ALA A 73 -6.90 3.14 -13.24
C ALA A 73 -8.41 3.43 -13.18
N VAL A 74 -8.82 4.64 -12.81
CA VAL A 74 -10.24 5.05 -12.81
C VAL A 74 -10.84 4.98 -14.22
N ARG A 75 -10.19 5.60 -15.21
CA ARG A 75 -10.68 5.58 -16.61
C ARG A 75 -10.84 4.17 -17.18
N LEU A 76 -10.03 3.22 -16.73
CA LEU A 76 -10.13 1.82 -17.12
C LEU A 76 -11.24 1.11 -16.33
N ALA A 77 -11.37 1.38 -15.02
CA ALA A 77 -12.41 0.82 -14.17
C ALA A 77 -13.83 1.23 -14.58
N GLU A 78 -14.02 2.44 -15.12
CA GLU A 78 -15.30 2.90 -15.68
C GLU A 78 -15.85 2.01 -16.80
N LYS A 79 -15.00 1.22 -17.45
CA LYS A 79 -15.37 0.30 -18.53
C LYS A 79 -15.75 -1.09 -18.01
N LEU A 80 -15.56 -1.35 -16.72
CA LEU A 80 -15.89 -2.61 -16.08
C LEU A 80 -17.36 -2.61 -15.60
N PRO A 81 -17.97 -3.80 -15.42
CA PRO A 81 -19.29 -3.89 -14.80
C PRO A 81 -19.32 -3.21 -13.43
N ARG A 82 -20.44 -2.55 -13.11
CA ARG A 82 -20.63 -1.90 -11.81
C ARG A 82 -20.76 -2.95 -10.70
N LEU A 83 -20.13 -2.67 -9.57
CA LEU A 83 -20.33 -3.40 -8.32
C LEU A 83 -21.58 -2.84 -7.61
N ASP A 84 -22.49 -3.69 -7.16
CA ASP A 84 -23.73 -3.36 -6.45
C ASP A 84 -23.65 -3.56 -4.93
N ALA A 85 -22.43 -3.45 -4.39
CA ALA A 85 -22.01 -3.89 -3.05
C ALA A 85 -22.76 -3.25 -1.89
N ALA A 86 -22.86 -1.92 -1.87
CA ALA A 86 -23.47 -1.23 -0.72
C ALA A 86 -24.96 -1.57 -0.57
N THR A 87 -25.67 -1.75 -1.69
CA THR A 87 -27.11 -2.05 -1.72
C THR A 87 -27.46 -3.47 -1.30
N SER A 88 -26.50 -4.41 -1.41
CA SER A 88 -26.75 -5.84 -1.24
C SER A 88 -26.34 -6.37 0.13
N VAL A 89 -25.39 -5.71 0.81
CA VAL A 89 -24.88 -6.12 2.14
C VAL A 89 -25.69 -5.52 3.31
N GLY A 90 -26.51 -4.49 3.07
CA GLY A 90 -27.29 -3.82 4.13
C GLY A 90 -26.44 -3.00 5.11
N LEU A 91 -25.31 -2.46 4.64
CA LEU A 91 -24.41 -1.62 5.46
C LEU A 91 -25.08 -0.30 5.82
N GLY A 92 -24.89 0.15 7.06
CA GLY A 92 -25.34 1.48 7.50
C GLY A 92 -24.44 2.61 6.99
N ASP A 93 -24.95 3.84 6.97
CA ASP A 93 -24.25 5.03 6.48
C ASP A 93 -22.86 5.22 7.12
N SER A 94 -22.75 4.97 8.42
CA SER A 94 -21.48 5.07 9.13
C SER A 94 -20.46 4.03 8.65
N GLN A 95 -20.88 2.81 8.33
CA GLN A 95 -19.97 1.77 7.83
C GLN A 95 -19.52 2.11 6.41
N ILE A 96 -20.45 2.57 5.56
CA ILE A 96 -20.14 3.02 4.20
C ILE A 96 -19.11 4.15 4.23
N PHE A 97 -19.29 5.13 5.12
CA PHE A 97 -18.35 6.24 5.30
C PHE A 97 -16.94 5.76 5.69
N GLN A 98 -16.83 4.80 6.61
CA GLN A 98 -15.52 4.26 7.02
C GLN A 98 -14.87 3.43 5.91
N ILE A 99 -15.64 2.60 5.18
CA ILE A 99 -15.14 1.84 4.03
C ILE A 99 -14.62 2.79 2.95
N GLN A 100 -15.34 3.88 2.66
CA GLN A 100 -14.88 4.90 1.72
C GLN A 100 -13.55 5.53 2.19
N GLY A 101 -13.43 5.88 3.46
CA GLY A 101 -12.17 6.38 4.02
C GLY A 101 -11.01 5.38 3.88
N ALA A 102 -11.25 4.10 4.15
CA ALA A 102 -10.26 3.05 3.97
C ALA A 102 -9.86 2.89 2.49
N LEU A 103 -10.83 2.90 1.58
CA LEU A 103 -10.57 2.85 0.14
C LEU A 103 -9.79 4.07 -0.34
N ASP A 104 -10.09 5.27 0.15
CA ASP A 104 -9.37 6.52 -0.18
C ASP A 104 -7.89 6.43 0.22
N LEU A 105 -7.59 5.82 1.37
CA LEU A 105 -6.21 5.55 1.78
C LEU A 105 -5.49 4.67 0.76
N TYR A 106 -6.11 3.55 0.34
CA TYR A 106 -5.49 2.62 -0.61
C TYR A 106 -5.41 3.20 -2.04
N TYR A 107 -6.41 3.98 -2.41
CA TYR A 107 -6.46 4.76 -3.64
C TYR A 107 -5.32 5.79 -3.71
N CYS A 108 -4.92 6.35 -2.56
CA CYS A 108 -3.76 7.25 -2.46
C CYS A 108 -2.42 6.49 -2.55
N ILE A 109 -2.24 5.42 -1.76
CA ILE A 109 -0.94 4.76 -1.56
C ILE A 109 -0.56 3.76 -2.66
N ASN A 110 -1.51 3.01 -3.22
CA ASN A 110 -1.19 1.94 -4.16
C ASN A 110 -0.51 2.44 -5.45
N PRO A 111 -0.94 3.56 -6.07
CA PRO A 111 -0.22 4.13 -7.20
C PRO A 111 1.22 4.56 -6.85
N LYS A 112 1.44 5.10 -5.64
CA LYS A 112 2.77 5.47 -5.15
C LYS A 112 3.69 4.26 -5.01
N LEU A 113 3.16 3.17 -4.47
CA LEU A 113 3.88 1.89 -4.39
C LEU A 113 4.22 1.37 -5.78
N GLN A 114 3.28 1.45 -6.74
CA GLN A 114 3.52 1.01 -8.11
C GLN A 114 4.68 1.78 -8.76
N VAL A 115 4.69 3.11 -8.67
CA VAL A 115 5.78 3.94 -9.22
C VAL A 115 7.13 3.55 -8.60
N ILE A 116 7.18 3.40 -7.27
CA ILE A 116 8.44 3.05 -6.60
C ILE A 116 8.92 1.65 -6.96
N TRP A 117 8.01 0.68 -7.11
CA TRP A 117 8.39 -0.65 -7.58
C TRP A 117 9.01 -0.59 -8.96
N SER A 118 8.42 0.17 -9.87
CA SER A 118 8.97 0.38 -11.21
C SER A 118 10.33 1.07 -11.17
N VAL A 119 10.56 2.02 -10.27
CA VAL A 119 11.88 2.66 -10.08
C VAL A 119 12.92 1.63 -9.60
N VAL A 120 12.57 0.83 -8.60
CA VAL A 120 13.48 -0.19 -8.03
C VAL A 120 13.80 -1.27 -9.05
N GLU A 121 12.79 -1.79 -9.75
CA GLU A 121 12.94 -2.78 -10.80
C GLU A 121 13.83 -2.25 -11.94
N TYR A 122 13.56 -1.03 -12.41
CA TYR A 122 14.35 -0.39 -13.45
C TYR A 122 15.83 -0.25 -13.04
N ALA A 123 16.09 0.19 -11.82
CA ALA A 123 17.45 0.32 -11.29
C ALA A 123 18.17 -1.04 -11.20
N CYS A 124 17.47 -2.10 -10.80
CA CYS A 124 18.03 -3.46 -10.76
C CYS A 124 18.39 -4.00 -12.16
N GLN A 125 17.60 -3.66 -13.18
CA GLN A 125 17.83 -4.10 -14.56
C GLN A 125 18.93 -3.27 -15.27
N HIS A 126 19.21 -2.06 -14.78
CA HIS A 126 20.15 -1.12 -15.41
C HIS A 126 21.24 -0.63 -14.45
N PRO A 127 22.09 -1.53 -13.91
CA PRO A 127 23.07 -1.20 -12.86
C PRO A 127 24.18 -0.24 -13.33
N THR A 128 24.40 -0.13 -14.64
CA THR A 128 25.46 0.67 -15.27
C THR A 128 25.02 2.05 -15.74
N ILE A 129 23.74 2.40 -15.65
CA ILE A 129 23.32 3.80 -15.78
C ILE A 129 23.83 4.48 -14.51
N SER A 130 25.03 5.08 -14.65
CA SER A 130 25.81 5.71 -13.61
C SER A 130 24.94 6.65 -12.79
N ALA A 131 24.39 6.12 -11.70
CA ALA A 131 23.54 6.81 -10.75
C ALA A 131 22.34 7.54 -11.36
N PHE A 132 21.44 7.99 -10.49
CA PHE A 132 20.69 9.23 -10.73
C PHE A 132 21.66 10.43 -10.79
N GLN A 133 22.81 10.32 -11.47
CA GLN A 133 23.73 11.42 -11.67
C GLN A 133 23.15 12.35 -12.72
N SER A 134 23.02 13.59 -12.29
CA SER A 134 23.10 14.78 -13.14
C SER A 134 21.93 15.06 -14.08
N GLN A 135 20.71 14.88 -13.56
CA GLN A 135 19.84 16.06 -13.48
C GLN A 135 19.31 16.15 -12.05
N ARG A 136 20.06 16.81 -11.16
CA ARG A 136 19.40 17.62 -10.12
C ARG A 136 18.63 18.69 -10.88
N GLN A 137 17.51 18.34 -11.48
CA GLN A 137 16.44 19.31 -11.57
C GLN A 137 16.05 19.52 -10.10
N ASP A 138 16.02 20.77 -9.67
CA ASP A 138 15.40 21.14 -8.40
C ASP A 138 13.91 20.82 -8.52
N HIS A 139 13.58 19.53 -8.37
CA HIS A 139 12.20 19.10 -8.33
C HIS A 139 11.60 19.66 -7.05
N GLU A 140 10.46 20.33 -7.20
CA GLU A 140 9.69 20.80 -6.06
C GLU A 140 9.44 19.62 -5.11
N LEU A 141 9.66 19.84 -3.81
CA LEU A 141 9.38 18.84 -2.81
C LEU A 141 7.91 18.92 -2.37
N ILE A 142 7.32 17.77 -2.09
CA ILE A 142 5.98 17.74 -1.48
C ILE A 142 6.02 18.26 -0.04
N THR A 143 4.88 18.77 0.42
CA THR A 143 4.67 18.95 1.86
C THR A 143 4.54 17.58 2.52
N ARG A 144 5.53 17.23 3.35
CA ARG A 144 5.48 16.04 4.21
C ARG A 144 4.36 16.19 5.23
N GLY A 145 3.74 15.08 5.61
CA GLY A 145 2.67 15.08 6.59
C GLY A 145 1.51 14.20 6.22
N ILE A 146 0.95 13.56 7.23
CA ILE A 146 -0.28 12.78 7.11
C ILE A 146 -1.46 13.76 6.97
N PRO A 147 -2.29 13.65 5.93
CA PRO A 147 -3.47 14.51 5.77
C PRO A 147 -4.44 14.32 6.94
N LEU A 148 -5.03 15.42 7.42
CA LEU A 148 -5.85 15.44 8.66
C LEU A 148 -6.99 14.41 8.68
N ARG A 149 -7.57 14.11 7.51
CA ARG A 149 -8.72 13.19 7.36
C ARG A 149 -8.33 11.83 6.75
N MET A 150 -7.04 11.49 6.73
CA MET A 150 -6.60 10.19 6.26
C MET A 150 -7.09 9.10 7.22
N TYR A 151 -7.72 8.06 6.67
CA TYR A 151 -8.19 6.91 7.45
C TYR A 151 -7.02 6.24 8.19
N PRO A 152 -7.18 5.75 9.43
CA PRO A 152 -6.13 5.01 10.12
C PRO A 152 -5.88 3.65 9.45
N MET A 153 -4.64 3.30 9.11
CA MET A 153 -4.33 2.03 8.46
C MET A 153 -4.45 0.87 9.46
N GLU A 154 -5.68 0.45 9.71
CA GLU A 154 -6.05 -0.66 10.58
C GLU A 154 -6.32 -1.91 9.75
N MET A 155 -5.86 -3.07 10.20
CA MET A 155 -5.92 -4.31 9.44
C MET A 155 -6.23 -5.48 10.37
N ILE A 156 -7.07 -6.40 9.90
CA ILE A 156 -7.17 -7.74 10.49
C ILE A 156 -5.83 -8.47 10.32
N ASP A 157 -5.48 -9.39 11.22
CA ASP A 157 -4.30 -10.26 11.06
C ASP A 157 -4.34 -11.07 9.78
N GLU A 158 -3.18 -11.40 9.21
CA GLU A 158 -3.10 -12.23 7.99
C GLU A 158 -3.62 -13.66 8.24
N ALA A 159 -3.55 -14.14 9.49
CA ALA A 159 -4.08 -15.41 9.92
C ALA A 159 -5.17 -15.22 10.99
N PRO A 160 -6.38 -14.72 10.62
CA PRO A 160 -7.42 -14.44 11.59
C PRO A 160 -7.99 -15.73 12.21
N ASP A 161 -8.53 -15.64 13.43
CA ASP A 161 -9.22 -16.74 14.11
C ASP A 161 -10.59 -17.08 13.48
N ASP A 162 -11.18 -16.13 12.75
CA ASP A 162 -12.43 -16.34 12.01
C ASP A 162 -12.24 -17.27 10.80
N ALA A 163 -13.04 -18.34 10.74
CA ALA A 163 -12.92 -19.36 9.70
C ALA A 163 -13.38 -18.87 8.31
N THR A 164 -14.34 -17.96 8.26
CA THR A 164 -14.89 -17.38 7.04
C THR A 164 -13.85 -16.45 6.41
N LEU A 165 -13.28 -15.53 7.18
CA LEU A 165 -12.21 -14.64 6.73
C LEU A 165 -10.99 -15.42 6.25
N ARG A 166 -10.56 -16.46 6.98
CA ARG A 166 -9.48 -17.34 6.50
C ARG A 166 -9.78 -17.98 5.15
N ARG A 167 -11.03 -18.37 4.91
CA ARG A 167 -11.45 -18.95 3.63
C ARG A 167 -11.40 -17.91 2.51
N THR A 168 -11.93 -16.71 2.76
CA THR A 168 -11.91 -15.59 1.84
C THR A 168 -10.49 -15.14 1.51
N PHE A 169 -9.59 -15.05 2.49
CA PHE A 169 -8.18 -14.70 2.25
C PHE A 169 -7.48 -15.75 1.38
N ARG A 170 -7.66 -17.05 1.66
CA ARG A 170 -7.09 -18.11 0.82
C ARG A 170 -7.61 -18.07 -0.61
N ASP A 171 -8.89 -17.75 -0.77
CA ASP A 171 -9.50 -17.62 -2.08
C ASP A 171 -8.92 -16.45 -2.88
N ILE A 172 -8.85 -15.25 -2.29
CA ILE A 172 -8.20 -14.08 -2.88
C ILE A 172 -6.75 -14.38 -3.26
N GLN A 173 -5.99 -15.01 -2.36
CA GLN A 173 -4.61 -15.41 -2.62
C GLN A 173 -4.51 -16.36 -3.81
N ARG A 174 -5.39 -17.35 -3.91
CA ARG A 174 -5.41 -18.31 -5.02
C ARG A 174 -5.76 -17.62 -6.34
N THR A 175 -6.80 -16.79 -6.34
CA THR A 175 -7.32 -16.14 -7.54
C THR A 175 -6.34 -15.10 -8.09
N LEU A 176 -5.66 -14.37 -7.21
CA LEU A 176 -4.69 -13.34 -7.59
C LEU A 176 -3.24 -13.85 -7.65
N GLY A 177 -2.99 -15.12 -7.33
CA GLY A 177 -1.65 -15.71 -7.31
C GLY A 177 -0.71 -15.09 -6.27
N LEU A 178 -1.26 -14.62 -5.14
CA LEU A 178 -0.50 -13.89 -4.12
C LEU A 178 0.08 -14.83 -3.06
N PRO A 179 1.36 -14.65 -2.65
CA PRO A 179 1.98 -15.44 -1.60
C PRO A 179 1.52 -15.06 -0.18
N GLY A 180 0.90 -13.89 -0.03
CA GLY A 180 0.39 -13.30 1.20
C GLY A 180 -0.80 -12.40 0.90
N ILE A 181 -1.61 -12.07 1.89
CA ILE A 181 -2.79 -11.22 1.69
C ILE A 181 -2.45 -9.73 1.85
N ASN A 182 -2.80 -8.91 0.87
CA ASN A 182 -2.46 -7.49 0.86
C ASN A 182 -3.15 -6.69 1.97
N SER A 183 -2.55 -5.57 2.36
CA SER A 183 -3.07 -4.66 3.40
C SER A 183 -4.48 -4.14 3.11
N ASP A 184 -4.82 -3.89 1.86
CA ASP A 184 -6.15 -3.45 1.43
C ASP A 184 -7.24 -4.48 1.77
N TYR A 185 -7.09 -5.74 1.37
CA TYR A 185 -8.02 -6.80 1.76
C TYR A 185 -8.08 -7.02 3.27
N ARG A 186 -6.95 -6.93 3.98
CA ARG A 186 -6.92 -7.03 5.45
C ARG A 186 -7.65 -5.88 6.14
N THR A 187 -7.65 -4.69 5.55
CA THR A 187 -8.42 -3.55 6.05
C THR A 187 -9.90 -3.70 5.75
N LEU A 188 -10.25 -4.11 4.52
CA LEU A 188 -11.64 -4.37 4.14
C LEU A 188 -12.25 -5.51 4.97
N ALA A 189 -11.44 -6.43 5.49
CA ALA A 189 -11.87 -7.48 6.41
C ALA A 189 -12.35 -6.97 7.78
N LEU A 190 -12.15 -5.69 8.11
CA LEU A 190 -12.84 -5.04 9.24
C LEU A 190 -14.37 -5.00 9.05
N TRP A 191 -14.83 -5.15 7.81
CA TRP A 191 -16.24 -5.33 7.43
C TRP A 191 -16.40 -6.64 6.64
N PRO A 192 -16.41 -7.81 7.33
CA PRO A 192 -16.46 -9.11 6.68
C PRO A 192 -17.65 -9.26 5.74
N GLU A 193 -18.80 -8.66 6.06
CA GLU A 193 -20.00 -8.73 5.22
C GLU A 193 -19.77 -8.07 3.85
N TYR A 194 -18.98 -6.99 3.83
CA TYR A 194 -18.57 -6.31 2.60
C TYR A 194 -17.55 -7.13 1.81
N LEU A 195 -16.49 -7.63 2.47
CA LEU A 195 -15.42 -8.35 1.79
C LEU A 195 -15.85 -9.73 1.31
N CYS A 196 -16.54 -10.51 2.15
CA CYS A 196 -16.89 -11.90 1.87
C CYS A 196 -17.98 -12.03 0.80
N GLN A 197 -18.85 -11.03 0.62
CA GLN A 197 -19.81 -11.04 -0.47
C GLN A 197 -19.14 -11.01 -1.86
N TYR A 198 -17.91 -10.48 -1.93
CA TYR A 198 -17.12 -10.37 -3.17
C TYR A 198 -15.87 -11.25 -3.18
N GLY A 199 -15.69 -12.12 -2.17
CA GLY A 199 -14.73 -13.22 -2.25
C GLY A 199 -15.09 -14.07 -3.45
N ILE A 200 -14.19 -14.17 -4.42
CA ILE A 200 -14.46 -14.68 -5.76
C ILE A 200 -14.74 -16.20 -5.66
N GLY A 201 -16.02 -16.56 -5.59
CA GLY A 201 -16.46 -17.95 -5.61
C GLY A 201 -16.04 -18.71 -6.87
#